data_AF-A0A357APW9-F1
#
_entry.id   AF-A0A357APW9-F1
#
_cell.length_a   1.000
_cell.length_b   1.000
_cell.length_c   1.000
_cell.angle_alpha   90.00
_cell.angle_beta   90.00
_cell.angle_gamma   90.00
#
_symmetry.space_group_name_H-M   'P 1'
#
loop_
_entity.id
_entity.type
_entity.pdbx_description
1 polymer ?
#
loop_
_entity_poly.entity_id
_entity_poly.type
_entity_poly.pdbx_seq_one_letter_code
_entity_poly.pdbx_strand_id
1 'polypeptide(L)'
;PVKISIEPLFVSDSYSYLEIELITGKSHQIRAQLASIGNPVIGDFKYGNRNANMAFLEKQHGGALKGKIKPDMFLHAYKLVMPEIEELEERAESIKLKLKEIPDVSAAIRTGEIDEEDMNLAGVDWKKLEEISGWDIIAPLPDYFKRALEIIQAAK
;
A
#
# COMPACT_ATOMS: atom_id res chain seq x y z
N PRO A 1 10.89 3.13 20.52
CA PRO A 1 11.39 3.57 19.19
C PRO A 1 10.40 3.23 18.09
N VAL A 2 10.36 4.04 17.02
CA VAL A 2 9.46 3.84 15.88
C VAL A 2 10.17 2.92 14.88
N LYS A 3 9.52 1.85 14.39
CA LYS A 3 10.20 0.80 13.60
C LYS A 3 9.39 0.41 12.36
N ILE A 4 10.08 0.31 11.23
CA ILE A 4 9.60 -0.24 9.96
C ILE A 4 10.69 -1.11 9.35
N SER A 5 10.31 -2.13 8.59
CA SER A 5 11.18 -2.82 7.65
C SER A 5 11.02 -2.21 6.26
N ILE A 6 12.08 -2.11 5.47
CA ILE A 6 12.05 -1.54 4.12
C ILE A 6 12.77 -2.51 3.18
N GLU A 7 12.09 -2.93 2.13
CA GLU A 7 12.64 -3.72 1.04
C GLU A 7 12.50 -2.97 -0.29
N PRO A 8 13.61 -2.61 -0.96
CA PRO A 8 13.56 -2.00 -2.28
C PRO A 8 13.18 -3.04 -3.34
N LEU A 9 12.00 -2.90 -3.92
CA LEU A 9 11.54 -3.73 -5.04
C LEU A 9 12.10 -3.21 -6.38
N PHE A 10 12.27 -1.88 -6.48
CA PHE A 10 12.88 -1.24 -7.64
C PHE A 10 13.58 0.05 -7.23
N VAL A 11 14.70 0.36 -7.87
CA VAL A 11 15.46 1.61 -7.66
C VAL A 11 15.89 2.16 -9.02
N SER A 12 15.64 3.45 -9.25
CA SER A 12 16.24 4.26 -10.31
C SER A 12 16.96 5.46 -9.71
N ASP A 13 17.56 6.28 -10.58
CA ASP A 13 18.27 7.50 -10.17
C ASP A 13 17.38 8.53 -9.46
N SER A 14 16.07 8.49 -9.72
CA SER A 14 15.12 9.51 -9.23
C SER A 14 14.07 8.97 -8.26
N TYR A 15 13.78 7.67 -8.28
CA TYR A 15 12.69 7.09 -7.50
C TYR A 15 13.01 5.68 -7.03
N SER A 16 12.42 5.28 -5.91
CA SER A 16 12.45 3.90 -5.41
C SER A 16 11.02 3.40 -5.20
N TYR A 17 10.76 2.17 -5.63
CA TYR A 17 9.57 1.42 -5.29
C TYR A 17 9.90 0.51 -4.11
N LEU A 18 9.20 0.70 -2.98
CA LEU A 18 9.53 0.07 -1.71
C LEU A 18 8.35 -0.75 -1.22
N GLU A 19 8.66 -1.96 -0.76
CA GLU A 19 7.79 -2.70 0.16
C GLU A 19 8.15 -2.31 1.59
N ILE A 20 7.14 -2.05 2.41
CA ILE A 20 7.33 -1.55 3.77
C ILE A 20 6.47 -2.35 4.72
N GLU A 21 7.11 -2.95 5.72
CA GLU A 21 6.43 -3.62 6.82
C GLU A 21 6.36 -2.70 8.05
N LEU A 22 5.16 -2.51 8.58
CA LEU A 22 4.93 -1.73 9.80
C LEU A 22 5.14 -2.60 11.04
N ILE A 23 6.24 -2.37 11.76
CA ILE A 23 6.50 -3.02 13.05
C ILE A 23 5.82 -2.25 14.20
N THR A 24 5.74 -0.91 14.07
CA THR A 24 4.95 -0.05 14.97
C THR A 24 3.95 0.79 14.18
N GLY A 25 2.88 1.28 14.81
CA GLY A 25 1.76 1.98 14.13
C GLY A 25 1.54 3.44 14.51
N LYS A 26 2.59 4.28 14.63
CA LYS A 26 2.42 5.71 14.96
C LYS A 26 1.84 6.50 13.78
N SER A 27 1.15 7.61 14.07
CA SER A 27 0.59 8.49 13.05
C SER A 27 1.66 9.02 12.08
N HIS A 28 1.42 8.85 10.77
CA HIS A 28 2.32 9.25 9.69
C HIS A 28 3.74 8.65 9.78
N GLN A 29 3.90 7.52 10.47
CA GLN A 29 5.19 6.92 10.75
C GLN A 29 6.07 6.73 9.50
N ILE A 30 5.57 6.02 8.48
CA ILE A 30 6.29 5.76 7.23
C ILE A 30 6.70 7.09 6.58
N ARG A 31 5.74 8.00 6.42
CA ARG A 31 5.91 9.29 5.76
C ARG A 31 7.01 10.14 6.40
N ALA A 32 6.97 10.27 7.73
CA ALA A 32 7.95 11.05 8.48
C ALA A 32 9.33 10.39 8.50
N GLN A 33 9.40 9.06 8.62
CA GLN A 33 10.67 8.33 8.62
C GLN A 33 11.36 8.42 7.26
N LEU A 34 10.64 8.16 6.16
CA LEU A 34 11.17 8.27 4.82
C LEU A 34 11.63 9.69 4.47
N ALA A 35 10.86 10.71 4.86
CA ALA A 35 11.28 12.10 4.72
C ALA A 35 12.53 12.44 5.54
N SER A 36 12.66 11.90 6.76
CA SER A 36 13.81 12.16 7.64
C SER A 36 15.13 11.61 7.09
N ILE A 37 15.08 10.56 6.25
CA ILE A 37 16.25 10.00 5.56
C ILE A 37 16.44 10.57 4.14
N GLY A 38 15.72 11.65 3.80
CA GLY A 38 15.86 12.34 2.52
C GLY A 38 15.08 11.73 1.34
N ASN A 39 14.27 10.70 1.58
CA ASN A 39 13.54 9.97 0.54
C ASN A 39 12.02 10.03 0.76
N PRO A 40 11.40 11.22 0.76
CA PRO A 40 9.98 11.35 1.10
C PRO A 40 9.06 10.69 0.07
N VAL A 41 7.87 10.30 0.54
CA VAL A 41 6.81 9.72 -0.32
C VAL A 41 6.34 10.74 -1.36
N ILE A 42 6.25 10.32 -2.62
CA ILE A 42 5.71 11.13 -3.71
C ILE A 42 4.22 11.42 -3.47
N GLY A 43 3.82 12.67 -3.69
CA GLY A 43 2.47 13.16 -3.43
C GLY A 43 2.19 13.51 -1.96
N ASP A 44 3.15 13.31 -1.06
CA ASP A 44 3.01 13.77 0.33
C ASP A 44 3.07 15.30 0.41
N PHE A 45 1.97 15.94 0.78
CA PHE A 45 1.91 17.40 0.94
C PHE A 45 2.60 17.93 2.20
N LYS A 46 2.71 17.11 3.26
CA LYS A 46 3.21 17.53 4.57
C LYS A 46 4.70 17.31 4.72
N TYR A 47 5.17 16.11 4.36
CA TYR A 47 6.57 15.71 4.52
C TYR A 47 7.31 15.59 3.17
N GLY A 48 6.59 15.72 2.06
CA GLY A 48 7.14 15.57 0.72
C GLY A 48 7.71 16.83 0.12
N ASN A 49 8.29 16.67 -1.07
CA ASN A 49 8.90 17.74 -1.83
C ASN A 49 7.94 18.19 -2.94
N ARG A 50 7.50 19.46 -2.90
CA ARG A 50 6.57 20.02 -3.88
C ARG A 50 7.08 19.90 -5.31
N ASN A 51 8.37 20.15 -5.56
CA ASN A 51 8.94 20.09 -6.90
C ASN A 51 8.98 18.65 -7.42
N ALA A 52 9.38 17.69 -6.57
CA ALA A 52 9.36 16.27 -6.91
C ALA A 52 7.95 15.78 -7.22
N ASN A 53 6.96 16.19 -6.41
CA ASN A 53 5.56 15.84 -6.61
C ASN A 53 5.02 16.39 -7.94
N MET A 54 5.34 17.64 -8.28
CA MET A 54 4.91 18.24 -9.55
C MET A 54 5.61 17.60 -10.77
N ALA A 55 6.90 17.28 -10.64
CA ALA A 55 7.64 16.59 -11.70
C ALA A 55 7.08 15.18 -11.95
N PHE A 56 6.73 14.46 -10.88
CA PHE A 56 6.10 13.13 -11.00
C PHE A 56 4.70 13.22 -11.63
N LEU A 57 3.90 14.20 -11.23
CA LEU A 57 2.58 14.45 -11.81
C LEU A 57 2.66 14.77 -13.31
N GLU A 58 3.67 15.53 -13.72
CA GLU A 58 3.94 15.86 -15.11
C GLU A 58 4.29 14.60 -15.92
N LYS A 59 5.09 13.68 -15.36
CA LYS A 59 5.36 12.36 -15.94
C LYS A 59 4.09 11.49 -16.04
N GLN A 60 3.20 11.56 -15.05
CA GLN A 60 1.95 10.79 -15.01
C GLN A 60 0.89 11.25 -16.03
N HIS A 61 0.81 12.55 -16.31
CA HIS A 61 -0.31 13.12 -17.07
C HIS A 61 0.13 14.00 -18.25
N GLY A 62 1.40 13.94 -18.66
CA GLY A 62 1.90 14.69 -19.82
C GLY A 62 1.85 16.21 -19.66
N GLY A 63 2.03 16.72 -18.44
CA GLY A 63 2.10 18.17 -18.13
C GLY A 63 0.79 18.97 -18.27
N ALA A 64 -0.22 18.49 -19.00
CA ALA A 64 -1.48 19.20 -19.25
C ALA A 64 -2.30 19.50 -17.98
N LEU A 65 -2.07 18.71 -16.93
CA LEU A 65 -2.74 18.80 -15.62
C LEU A 65 -1.89 19.49 -14.54
N LYS A 66 -0.69 19.99 -14.90
CA LYS A 66 0.21 20.69 -13.98
C LYS A 66 -0.48 21.91 -13.37
N GLY A 67 -0.62 21.90 -12.04
CA GLY A 67 -1.27 22.98 -11.28
C GLY A 67 -2.80 22.94 -11.28
N LYS A 68 -3.43 21.99 -12.01
CA LYS A 68 -4.88 21.81 -12.05
C LYS A 68 -5.37 20.71 -11.11
N ILE A 69 -4.52 19.71 -10.87
CA ILE A 69 -4.81 18.59 -9.98
C ILE A 69 -3.75 18.50 -8.89
N LYS A 70 -4.14 17.94 -7.74
CA LYS A 70 -3.22 17.60 -6.67
C LYS A 70 -2.67 16.19 -6.93
N PRO A 71 -1.38 15.94 -6.68
CA PRO A 71 -0.81 14.60 -6.79
C PRO A 71 -1.38 13.71 -5.69
N ASP A 72 -1.75 12.49 -6.07
CA ASP A 72 -2.08 11.44 -5.12
C ASP A 72 -0.84 11.00 -4.33
N MET A 73 -1.03 10.62 -3.08
CA MET A 73 0.06 10.11 -2.24
C MET A 73 0.34 8.66 -2.61
N PHE A 74 1.57 8.38 -3.05
CA PHE A 74 2.05 7.04 -3.40
C PHE A 74 2.43 6.23 -2.16
N LEU A 75 1.44 5.98 -1.32
CA LEU A 75 1.53 5.08 -0.17
C LEU A 75 0.23 4.27 -0.10
N HIS A 76 0.33 2.98 -0.41
CA HIS A 76 -0.81 2.09 -0.50
C HIS A 76 -0.64 0.93 0.50
N ALA A 77 -1.60 0.79 1.40
CA ALA A 77 -1.67 -0.37 2.29
C ALA A 77 -2.19 -1.55 1.48
N TYR A 78 -1.27 -2.31 0.91
CA TYR A 78 -1.60 -3.37 -0.04
C TYR A 78 -1.77 -4.73 0.63
N LYS A 79 -1.13 -5.02 1.76
CA LYS A 79 -1.25 -6.31 2.48
C LYS A 79 -1.51 -6.10 3.97
N LEU A 80 -2.42 -6.90 4.53
CA LEU A 80 -2.66 -7.06 5.96
C LEU A 80 -2.67 -8.56 6.27
N VAL A 81 -1.75 -8.99 7.13
CA VAL A 81 -1.73 -10.36 7.67
C VAL A 81 -2.25 -10.30 9.10
N MET A 82 -3.31 -11.03 9.39
CA MET A 82 -3.82 -11.19 10.75
C MET A 82 -3.42 -12.57 11.28
N PRO A 83 -2.80 -12.66 12.47
CA PRO A 83 -2.48 -13.95 13.07
C PRO A 83 -3.74 -14.76 13.36
N GLU A 84 -3.58 -16.06 13.61
CA GLU A 84 -4.70 -16.94 13.94
C GLU A 84 -5.45 -16.47 15.18
N ILE A 85 -6.75 -16.79 15.24
CA ILE A 85 -7.67 -16.26 16.25
C ILE A 85 -7.22 -16.61 17.68
N GLU A 86 -6.59 -17.76 17.89
CA GLU A 86 -6.05 -18.16 19.21
C GLU A 86 -4.91 -17.25 19.69
N GLU A 87 -4.02 -16.80 18.80
CA GLU A 87 -3.01 -15.76 19.13
C GLU A 87 -3.63 -14.36 19.25
N LEU A 88 -4.72 -14.11 18.52
CA LEU A 88 -5.45 -12.83 18.58
C LEU A 88 -6.27 -12.69 19.85
N GLU A 89 -6.85 -13.74 20.43
CA GLU A 89 -7.62 -13.63 21.67
C GLU A 89 -6.73 -13.16 22.83
N GLU A 90 -5.54 -13.76 22.99
CA GLU A 90 -4.55 -13.32 23.98
C GLU A 90 -4.09 -11.87 23.74
N ARG A 91 -3.93 -11.46 22.48
CA ARG A 91 -3.51 -10.09 22.12
C ARG A 91 -4.64 -9.07 22.11
N ALA A 92 -5.88 -9.46 21.80
CA ALA A 92 -7.05 -8.59 21.67
C ALA A 92 -7.66 -8.27 23.02
N GLU A 93 -7.58 -9.17 24.01
CA GLU A 93 -7.83 -8.80 25.41
C GLU A 93 -6.92 -7.64 25.85
N SER A 94 -5.69 -7.61 25.35
CA SER A 94 -4.75 -6.51 25.61
C SER A 94 -5.00 -5.25 24.75
N ILE A 95 -5.69 -5.37 23.61
CA ILE A 95 -5.96 -4.28 22.65
C ILE A 95 -7.41 -4.35 22.15
N LYS A 96 -8.30 -3.56 22.78
CA LYS A 96 -9.74 -3.46 22.45
C LYS A 96 -10.00 -3.10 20.97
N LEU A 97 -10.18 -4.07 20.07
CA LEU A 97 -10.52 -3.85 18.66
C LEU A 97 -11.68 -4.75 18.20
N LYS A 98 -12.57 -4.20 17.36
CA LYS A 98 -13.67 -4.92 16.68
C LYS A 98 -13.30 -5.09 15.20
N LEU A 99 -13.26 -6.32 14.69
CA LEU A 99 -12.82 -6.66 13.32
C LEU A 99 -14.01 -6.91 12.37
N LYS A 100 -13.76 -6.70 11.07
CA LYS A 100 -14.67 -6.96 9.93
C LYS A 100 -13.78 -7.31 8.72
N GLU A 101 -14.05 -8.42 8.02
CA GLU A 101 -13.15 -9.05 7.03
C GLU A 101 -13.33 -8.56 5.57
N ILE A 102 -12.27 -8.72 4.75
CA ILE A 102 -12.14 -8.31 3.32
C ILE A 102 -11.31 -9.38 2.57
N PRO A 103 -11.56 -9.66 1.27
CA PRO A 103 -10.85 -10.69 0.47
C PRO A 103 -9.35 -10.44 0.14
N ASP A 104 -8.62 -11.51 -0.20
CA ASP A 104 -7.19 -11.56 -0.61
C ASP A 104 -7.01 -11.35 -2.12
N VAL A 105 -6.25 -10.34 -2.56
CA VAL A 105 -5.84 -10.18 -3.98
C VAL A 105 -4.32 -10.12 -4.22
N SER A 106 -3.50 -10.78 -3.38
CA SER A 106 -2.02 -10.68 -3.40
C SER A 106 -1.40 -11.18 -4.67
N ALA A 107 -1.90 -12.29 -5.18
CA ALA A 107 -1.42 -12.88 -6.41
C ALA A 107 -1.57 -11.88 -7.57
N ALA A 108 -2.72 -11.22 -7.65
CA ALA A 108 -3.04 -10.28 -8.72
C ALA A 108 -2.16 -9.01 -8.72
N ILE A 109 -1.70 -8.55 -7.55
CA ILE A 109 -0.77 -7.41 -7.47
C ILE A 109 0.63 -7.81 -7.94
N ARG A 110 1.06 -9.03 -7.65
CA ARG A 110 2.39 -9.52 -8.04
C ARG A 110 2.49 -9.81 -9.53
N THR A 111 1.41 -10.27 -10.16
CA THR A 111 1.38 -10.66 -11.58
C THR A 111 0.85 -9.58 -12.51
N GLY A 112 0.08 -8.61 -11.99
CA GLY A 112 -0.55 -7.55 -12.79
C GLY A 112 -1.86 -7.96 -13.49
N GLU A 113 -2.31 -9.21 -13.31
CA GLU A 113 -3.57 -9.75 -13.84
C GLU A 113 -4.55 -9.97 -12.68
N ILE A 114 -5.75 -9.39 -12.76
CA ILE A 114 -6.86 -9.64 -11.84
C ILE A 114 -7.87 -10.49 -12.62
N ASP A 115 -8.18 -11.69 -12.15
CA ASP A 115 -9.14 -12.58 -12.81
C ASP A 115 -10.58 -12.13 -12.50
N GLU A 116 -11.50 -12.24 -13.46
CA GLU A 116 -12.90 -11.81 -13.26
C GLU A 116 -13.63 -12.67 -12.20
N GLU A 117 -13.12 -13.88 -11.93
CA GLU A 117 -13.63 -14.77 -10.87
C GLU A 117 -13.35 -14.23 -9.46
N ASP A 118 -12.24 -13.51 -9.24
CA ASP A 118 -11.87 -12.94 -7.94
C ASP A 118 -12.83 -11.81 -7.50
N MET A 119 -13.60 -11.25 -8.43
CA MET A 119 -14.62 -10.22 -8.15
C MET A 119 -16.00 -10.80 -7.78
N ASN A 120 -16.21 -12.12 -7.93
CA ASN A 120 -17.55 -12.70 -7.86
C ASN A 120 -17.90 -13.19 -6.44
N LEU A 121 -18.41 -12.27 -5.62
CA LEU A 121 -18.87 -12.53 -4.23
C LEU A 121 -20.23 -13.26 -4.15
N ALA A 122 -20.83 -13.62 -5.29
CA ALA A 122 -22.14 -14.24 -5.38
C ALA A 122 -22.04 -15.78 -5.20
N GLY A 123 -21.97 -16.24 -3.96
CA GLY A 123 -21.95 -17.69 -3.66
C GLY A 123 -21.23 -18.09 -2.37
N VAL A 124 -20.61 -17.13 -1.66
CA VAL A 124 -19.92 -17.40 -0.40
C VAL A 124 -20.94 -17.77 0.68
N ASP A 125 -20.79 -18.96 1.28
CA ASP A 125 -21.60 -19.40 2.43
C ASP A 125 -21.05 -18.76 3.71
N TRP A 126 -21.68 -17.66 4.10
CA TRP A 126 -21.31 -16.79 5.22
C TRP A 126 -21.36 -17.44 6.61
N LYS A 127 -21.75 -18.71 6.72
CA LYS A 127 -21.83 -19.45 7.99
C LYS A 127 -20.60 -20.31 8.29
N LYS A 128 -19.63 -20.41 7.39
CA LYS A 128 -18.40 -21.21 7.57
C LYS A 128 -17.16 -20.39 7.97
N LEU A 129 -17.38 -19.27 8.66
CA LEU A 129 -16.31 -18.37 9.10
C LEU A 129 -15.41 -18.97 10.20
N GLU A 130 -15.91 -19.98 10.92
CA GLU A 130 -15.21 -20.66 12.02
C GLU A 130 -14.13 -21.64 11.53
N GLU A 131 -14.05 -21.92 10.23
CA GLU A 131 -13.12 -22.90 9.64
C GLU A 131 -11.90 -22.25 8.93
N ILE A 132 -11.78 -20.91 8.97
CA ILE A 132 -10.76 -20.17 8.22
C ILE A 132 -9.58 -19.83 9.14
N SER A 133 -8.49 -20.57 9.02
CA SER A 133 -7.22 -20.36 9.74
C SER A 133 -6.32 -19.36 9.00
N GLY A 134 -6.18 -18.15 9.54
CA GLY A 134 -5.29 -17.10 9.04
C GLY A 134 -5.90 -16.25 7.91
N TRP A 135 -5.76 -14.93 8.01
CA TRP A 135 -6.30 -13.99 7.01
C TRP A 135 -5.17 -13.18 6.38
N ASP A 136 -4.89 -13.45 5.11
CA ASP A 136 -4.10 -12.58 4.25
C ASP A 136 -5.08 -11.71 3.46
N ILE A 137 -5.23 -10.44 3.83
CA ILE A 137 -6.05 -9.48 3.07
C ILE A 137 -5.10 -8.69 2.18
N ILE A 138 -5.36 -8.70 0.88
CA ILE A 138 -4.58 -7.90 -0.06
C ILE A 138 -5.52 -7.02 -0.86
N ALA A 139 -5.17 -5.74 -0.99
CA ALA A 139 -5.97 -4.72 -1.64
C ALA A 139 -5.50 -4.48 -3.07
N PRO A 140 -6.39 -4.48 -4.08
CA PRO A 140 -5.99 -4.38 -5.48
C PRO A 140 -5.25 -3.06 -5.74
N LEU A 141 -4.20 -3.15 -6.57
CA LEU A 141 -3.38 -1.98 -6.88
C LEU A 141 -4.21 -0.96 -7.67
N PRO A 142 -4.40 0.27 -7.16
CA PRO A 142 -5.18 1.29 -7.86
C PRO A 142 -4.55 1.67 -9.21
N ASP A 143 -5.37 2.06 -10.19
CA ASP A 143 -4.89 2.40 -11.54
C ASP A 143 -3.84 3.52 -11.56
N TYR A 144 -3.97 4.53 -10.68
CA TYR A 144 -2.99 5.61 -10.57
C TYR A 144 -1.61 5.08 -10.13
N PHE A 145 -1.60 4.01 -9.33
CA PHE A 145 -0.42 3.37 -8.77
C PHE A 145 0.22 2.41 -9.80
N LYS A 146 -0.58 1.72 -10.62
CA LYS A 146 -0.10 0.96 -11.79
C LYS A 146 0.69 1.86 -12.76
N ARG A 147 0.12 3.02 -13.14
CA ARG A 147 0.81 4.00 -14.00
C ARG A 147 2.10 4.54 -13.38
N ALA A 148 2.16 4.63 -12.06
CA ALA A 148 3.38 5.07 -11.38
C ALA A 148 4.49 4.04 -11.49
N LEU A 149 4.14 2.75 -11.39
CA LEU A 149 5.10 1.67 -11.58
C LEU A 149 5.69 1.70 -13.00
N GLU A 150 4.86 1.88 -14.02
CA GLU A 150 5.29 2.02 -15.42
C GLU A 150 6.32 3.17 -15.59
N ILE A 151 6.04 4.33 -14.99
CA ILE A 151 6.92 5.51 -15.06
C ILE A 151 8.25 5.27 -14.35
N ILE A 152 8.20 4.63 -13.18
CA ILE A 152 9.39 4.33 -12.39
C ILE A 152 10.27 3.31 -13.15
N GLN A 153 9.66 2.29 -13.76
CA GLN A 153 10.36 1.28 -14.57
C GLN A 153 10.94 1.85 -15.88
N ALA A 154 10.26 2.81 -16.50
CA ALA A 154 10.72 3.48 -17.72
C ALA A 154 11.85 4.50 -17.48
N ALA A 155 12.07 4.91 -16.23
CA ALA A 155 13.14 5.84 -15.85
C ALA A 155 14.52 5.17 -15.65
N LYS A 156 14.75 4.02 -16.30
CA LYS A 156 16.05 3.33 -16.38
C LYS A 156 17.04 4.03 -17.31
#